data_AF-A0AAP9AHJ5-F1
#
_entry.id   AF-A0AAP9AHJ5-F1
#
_cell.length_a   1.000
_cell.length_b   1.000
_cell.length_c   1.000
_cell.angle_alpha   90.00
_cell.angle_beta   90.00
_cell.angle_gamma   90.00
#
_symmetry.space_group_name_H-M   'P 1'
#
loop_
_entity.id
_entity.type
_entity.pdbx_description
1 polymer ?
#
loop_
_entity_poly.entity_id
_entity_poly.type
_entity_poly.pdbx_seq_one_letter_code
_entity_poly.pdbx_strand_id
1 'polypeptide(L)'
;MCTTCGCAHGNLYIEGDERNAHSAFRSAPFSPAPRQTFHVTRIGGGDFAPTEQQPGQLDYGQGAAGTHAPGLSQRKMVEIEIDVLSKNNQVAERNRQRFRARQQLALNLVSSPGSGKTTLLTETLTRLQQRVPCAVIEGDQQTVNDAERIRATGTPAIQVNTGKGCHLDAQMISDAMQRLPLDEGGIMFIENVGNLVCPASFDLGERHKVAVLSVTEGEDKPLKYPHMFAAASIMLLNKVDLLPYLNFDVEKCLAAAREVNPDIAILLVSATRGDGMDAWLDWLEAQRCA
;
A
#
# COMPACT_ATOMS: atom_id res chain seq x y z
N MET A 1 -7.63 -16.62 -10.40
CA MET A 1 -6.21 -16.49 -9.99
C MET A 1 -5.59 -15.42 -10.87
N CYS A 2 -5.11 -14.32 -10.28
CA CYS A 2 -4.52 -13.22 -11.03
C CYS A 2 -3.20 -13.68 -11.66
N THR A 3 -3.23 -13.90 -12.97
CA THR A 3 -2.06 -14.26 -13.79
C THR A 3 -1.14 -13.07 -14.05
N THR A 4 -1.62 -11.85 -13.84
CA THR A 4 -0.83 -10.61 -14.06
C THR A 4 0.23 -10.39 -12.96
N CYS A 5 0.01 -10.89 -11.73
CA CYS A 5 0.97 -10.79 -10.62
C CYS A 5 1.65 -12.11 -10.24
N GLY A 6 1.33 -13.23 -10.89
CA GLY A 6 1.89 -14.54 -10.54
C GLY A 6 1.52 -15.02 -9.13
N CYS A 7 0.43 -14.52 -8.57
CA CYS A 7 0.00 -14.74 -7.19
C CYS A 7 -0.59 -16.14 -6.93
N ALA A 8 -0.25 -17.16 -7.74
CA ALA A 8 -0.83 -18.48 -7.56
C ALA A 8 -0.42 -19.08 -6.21
N HIS A 9 0.87 -19.14 -5.87
CA HIS A 9 1.36 -19.76 -4.62
C HIS A 9 2.56 -18.96 -4.06
N GLY A 10 2.30 -17.79 -3.47
CA GLY A 10 3.30 -17.10 -2.64
C GLY A 10 3.25 -17.63 -1.21
N ASN A 11 4.40 -17.80 -0.57
CA ASN A 11 4.47 -18.04 0.87
C ASN A 11 4.04 -16.75 1.57
N LEU A 12 2.77 -16.66 1.95
CA LEU A 12 2.28 -15.65 2.87
C LEU A 12 2.72 -16.06 4.27
N TYR A 13 3.16 -15.12 5.11
CA TYR A 13 3.60 -15.40 6.47
C TYR A 13 3.32 -14.20 7.39
N ILE A 14 2.69 -14.44 8.53
CA ILE A 14 2.53 -13.44 9.60
C ILE A 14 3.44 -13.85 10.75
N GLU A 15 4.17 -12.88 11.31
CA GLU A 15 5.03 -13.12 12.46
C GLU A 15 4.26 -13.87 13.59
N GLY A 16 4.88 -14.92 14.12
CA GLY A 16 4.28 -15.83 15.11
C GLY A 16 3.61 -17.08 14.52
N ASP A 17 3.46 -17.18 13.19
CA ASP A 17 2.93 -18.38 12.53
C ASP A 17 3.80 -19.64 12.74
N GLU A 18 5.10 -19.49 13.00
CA GLU A 18 5.99 -20.63 13.26
C GLU A 18 5.60 -21.43 14.52
N ARG A 19 4.91 -20.77 15.46
CA ARG A 19 4.47 -21.35 16.73
C ARG A 19 3.09 -21.99 16.66
N ASN A 20 2.33 -21.77 15.58
CA ASN A 20 1.02 -22.36 15.37
C ASN A 20 1.11 -23.56 14.42
N ALA A 21 0.92 -24.78 14.94
CA ALA A 21 1.00 -26.01 14.17
C ALA A 21 -0.05 -26.12 13.04
N HIS A 22 -1.10 -25.30 13.07
CA HIS A 22 -2.17 -25.27 12.07
C HIS A 22 -2.10 -24.06 11.14
N SER A 23 -1.01 -23.26 11.19
CA SER A 23 -0.89 -22.11 10.30
C SER A 23 -0.66 -22.54 8.85
N ALA A 24 -1.46 -21.97 7.93
CA ALA A 24 -1.39 -22.23 6.49
C ALA A 24 -0.13 -21.62 5.81
N PHE A 25 0.73 -20.96 6.59
CA PHE A 25 1.72 -19.98 6.15
C PHE A 25 3.18 -20.42 6.37
N ARG A 26 3.41 -21.74 6.47
CA ARG A 26 4.63 -22.32 7.08
C ARG A 26 5.82 -22.59 6.14
N SER A 27 5.74 -22.28 4.84
CA SER A 27 6.75 -22.72 3.84
C SER A 27 7.91 -21.73 3.60
N ALA A 28 9.12 -22.28 3.45
CA ALA A 28 10.41 -21.57 3.41
C ALA A 28 10.66 -20.76 2.10
N PRO A 29 11.44 -19.64 2.14
CA PRO A 29 11.22 -18.50 1.25
C PRO A 29 12.06 -18.41 -0.04
N PHE A 30 13.10 -19.23 -0.25
CA PHE A 30 14.15 -18.89 -1.22
C PHE A 30 14.49 -19.92 -2.30
N SER A 31 13.62 -20.90 -2.57
CA SER A 31 13.79 -21.75 -3.76
C SER A 31 13.01 -21.17 -4.94
N PRO A 32 13.63 -20.91 -6.10
CA PRO A 32 12.86 -20.67 -7.31
C PRO A 32 11.94 -21.87 -7.53
N ALA A 33 10.64 -21.63 -7.61
CA ALA A 33 9.70 -22.68 -7.94
C ALA A 33 10.17 -23.33 -9.25
N PRO A 34 10.21 -24.68 -9.34
CA PRO A 34 10.57 -25.34 -10.58
C PRO A 34 9.68 -24.79 -11.69
N ARG A 35 10.29 -24.29 -12.78
CA ARG A 35 9.55 -23.82 -13.95
C ARG A 35 8.68 -24.97 -14.44
N GLN A 36 7.39 -24.91 -14.16
CA GLN A 36 6.44 -25.81 -14.80
C GLN A 36 6.40 -25.42 -16.27
N THR A 37 7.00 -26.27 -17.11
CA THR A 37 6.86 -26.19 -18.56
C THR A 37 5.44 -26.60 -18.90
N PHE A 38 4.55 -25.62 -19.03
CA PHE A 38 3.24 -25.85 -19.63
C PHE A 38 3.44 -25.98 -21.14
N HIS A 39 3.12 -27.14 -21.70
CA HIS A 39 2.91 -27.25 -23.15
C HIS A 39 1.62 -26.51 -23.47
N VAL A 40 1.76 -25.28 -23.98
CA VAL A 40 0.64 -24.52 -24.54
C VAL A 40 0.19 -25.23 -25.81
N THR A 41 -0.83 -26.07 -25.70
CA THR A 41 -1.36 -26.88 -26.82
C THR A 41 -2.32 -26.10 -27.71
N ARG A 42 -2.85 -24.95 -27.24
CA ARG A 42 -3.68 -24.01 -28.00
C ARG A 42 -3.76 -22.66 -27.28
N ILE A 43 -3.42 -21.55 -27.93
CA ILE A 43 -3.82 -20.20 -27.48
C ILE A 43 -5.20 -19.95 -28.07
N GLY A 44 -6.25 -20.23 -27.29
CA GLY A 44 -7.62 -19.91 -27.69
C GLY A 44 -8.04 -18.57 -27.09
N GLY A 45 -7.98 -17.50 -27.87
CA GLY A 45 -8.48 -16.18 -27.47
C GLY A 45 -8.09 -15.15 -28.53
N GLY A 46 -9.04 -14.33 -28.98
CA GLY A 46 -8.82 -13.36 -30.05
C GLY A 46 -7.61 -12.47 -29.79
N ASP A 47 -6.85 -12.19 -30.85
CA ASP A 47 -5.62 -11.41 -30.79
C ASP A 47 -5.92 -10.02 -30.18
N PHE A 48 -5.49 -9.81 -28.94
CA PHE A 48 -5.40 -8.46 -28.40
C PHE A 48 -4.22 -7.78 -29.08
N ALA A 49 -4.49 -6.77 -29.90
CA ALA A 49 -3.49 -5.87 -30.43
C ALA A 49 -3.45 -4.60 -29.55
N PRO A 50 -2.27 -4.09 -29.17
CA PRO A 50 -2.17 -2.81 -28.49
C PRO A 50 -2.70 -1.69 -29.40
N THR A 51 -3.26 -0.65 -28.79
CA THR A 51 -3.64 0.56 -29.53
C THR A 51 -2.45 1.48 -29.69
N GLU A 52 -2.23 2.02 -30.89
CA GLU A 52 -1.24 3.07 -31.15
C GLU A 52 -1.97 4.40 -31.36
N GLN A 53 -2.08 5.21 -30.30
CA GLN A 53 -2.75 6.53 -30.37
C GLN A 53 -1.81 7.60 -30.94
N GLN A 54 -0.51 7.46 -30.72
CA GLN A 54 0.54 8.31 -31.28
C GLN A 54 1.70 7.42 -31.77
N PRO A 55 2.43 7.81 -32.83
CA PRO A 55 3.56 7.03 -33.33
C PRO A 55 4.56 6.72 -32.23
N GLY A 56 4.82 5.44 -31.98
CA GLY A 56 5.76 4.98 -30.95
C GLY A 56 5.17 4.81 -29.55
N GLN A 57 3.85 5.00 -29.35
CA GLN A 57 3.16 4.74 -28.09
C GLN A 57 2.22 3.54 -28.22
N LEU A 58 2.71 2.37 -27.81
CA LEU A 58 1.90 1.16 -27.70
C LEU A 58 1.18 1.12 -26.35
N ASP A 59 -0.15 1.07 -26.38
CA ASP A 59 -0.98 1.02 -25.18
C ASP A 59 -1.71 -0.32 -25.06
N TYR A 60 -1.45 -1.02 -23.96
CA TYR A 60 -2.06 -2.30 -23.58
C TYR A 60 -3.11 -2.17 -22.47
N GLY A 61 -3.29 -0.96 -21.93
CA GLY A 61 -4.27 -0.62 -20.88
C GLY A 61 -5.62 -0.17 -21.45
N GLN A 62 -5.71 0.16 -22.74
CA GLN A 62 -6.99 0.49 -23.38
C GLN A 62 -7.89 -0.74 -23.46
N GLY A 63 -8.83 -0.84 -22.52
CA GLY A 63 -9.80 -1.92 -22.43
C GLY A 63 -10.61 -1.84 -21.14
N ALA A 64 -11.74 -2.52 -21.06
CA ALA A 64 -12.61 -2.48 -19.88
C ALA A 64 -11.92 -2.93 -18.59
N ALA A 65 -10.88 -3.78 -18.69
CA ALA A 65 -10.08 -4.22 -17.54
C ALA A 65 -8.91 -3.29 -17.20
N GLY A 66 -8.62 -2.27 -18.01
CA GLY A 66 -7.48 -1.36 -17.78
C GLY A 66 -6.10 -2.04 -17.86
N THR A 67 -6.04 -3.32 -18.25
CA THR A 67 -4.83 -4.14 -18.23
C THR A 67 -4.89 -5.24 -19.29
N HIS A 68 -3.75 -5.91 -19.50
CA HIS A 68 -3.61 -7.02 -20.43
C HIS A 68 -2.96 -8.23 -19.74
N ALA A 69 -3.54 -9.41 -19.95
CA ALA A 69 -2.94 -10.69 -19.60
C ALA A 69 -3.06 -11.66 -20.78
N PRO A 70 -1.95 -12.28 -21.24
CA PRO A 70 -1.98 -13.23 -22.35
C PRO A 70 -2.98 -14.36 -22.12
N GLY A 71 -3.85 -14.60 -23.10
CA GLY A 71 -4.85 -15.68 -23.05
C GLY A 71 -6.11 -15.37 -22.22
N LEU A 72 -6.28 -14.16 -21.69
CA LEU A 72 -7.50 -13.73 -21.01
C LEU A 72 -8.23 -12.62 -21.79
N SER A 73 -9.55 -12.76 -21.90
CA SER A 73 -10.40 -11.69 -22.46
C SER A 73 -10.60 -10.56 -21.44
N GLN A 74 -10.82 -9.34 -21.93
CA GLN A 74 -11.12 -8.17 -21.08
C GLN A 74 -12.29 -8.44 -20.13
N ARG A 75 -13.38 -9.01 -20.62
CA ARG A 75 -14.53 -9.39 -19.79
C ARG A 75 -14.14 -10.38 -18.69
N LYS A 76 -13.34 -11.41 -19.01
CA LYS A 76 -12.95 -12.39 -18.00
C LYS A 76 -12.03 -11.79 -16.94
N MET A 77 -11.18 -10.84 -17.31
CA MET A 77 -10.34 -10.09 -16.37
C MET A 77 -11.20 -9.24 -15.42
N VAL A 78 -12.16 -8.48 -15.95
CA VAL A 78 -13.11 -7.69 -15.13
C VAL A 78 -13.91 -8.58 -14.17
N GLU A 79 -14.45 -9.72 -14.64
CA GLU A 79 -15.17 -10.66 -13.77
C GLU A 79 -14.29 -11.15 -12.61
N ILE A 80 -13.05 -11.54 -12.90
CA ILE A 80 -12.09 -11.99 -11.87
C ILE A 80 -11.77 -10.85 -10.88
N GLU A 81 -11.58 -9.64 -11.38
CA GLU A 81 -11.30 -8.47 -10.55
C GLU A 81 -12.48 -8.14 -9.62
N ILE A 82 -13.70 -8.09 -10.14
CA ILE A 82 -14.92 -7.84 -9.34
C ILE A 82 -15.06 -8.89 -8.23
N ASP A 83 -14.89 -10.16 -8.55
CA ASP A 83 -15.01 -11.24 -7.57
C ASP A 83 -13.98 -11.10 -6.43
N VAL A 84 -12.72 -10.80 -6.78
CA VAL A 84 -11.63 -10.62 -5.82
C VAL A 84 -11.88 -9.39 -4.94
N LEU A 85 -12.18 -8.24 -5.55
CA LEU A 85 -12.38 -6.98 -4.83
C LEU A 85 -13.66 -7.00 -3.98
N SER A 86 -14.74 -7.62 -4.46
CA SER A 86 -15.98 -7.77 -3.68
C SER A 86 -15.75 -8.56 -2.40
N LYS A 87 -15.01 -9.67 -2.47
CA LYS A 87 -14.64 -10.46 -1.28
C LYS A 87 -13.77 -9.64 -0.31
N ASN A 88 -12.79 -8.91 -0.83
CA ASN A 88 -11.95 -8.03 -0.02
C ASN A 88 -12.79 -6.96 0.71
N ASN A 89 -13.69 -6.30 0.00
CA ASN A 89 -14.49 -5.19 0.52
C ASN A 89 -15.43 -5.64 1.66
N GLN A 90 -15.94 -6.87 1.63
CA GLN A 90 -16.70 -7.43 2.75
C GLN A 90 -15.87 -7.56 4.03
N VAL A 91 -14.59 -7.94 3.90
CA VAL A 91 -13.66 -8.01 5.04
C VAL A 91 -13.27 -6.60 5.50
N ALA A 92 -12.99 -5.70 4.56
CA ALA A 92 -12.62 -4.32 4.83
C ALA A 92 -13.72 -3.58 5.62
N GLU A 93 -14.99 -3.79 5.29
CA GLU A 93 -16.10 -3.20 6.04
C GLU A 93 -16.15 -3.73 7.48
N ARG A 94 -15.86 -5.02 7.72
CA ARG A 94 -15.76 -5.55 9.08
C ARG A 94 -14.59 -4.95 9.86
N ASN A 95 -13.44 -4.79 9.21
CA ASN A 95 -12.28 -4.13 9.82
C ASN A 95 -12.62 -2.69 10.21
N ARG A 96 -13.26 -1.94 9.30
CA ARG A 96 -13.71 -0.56 9.53
C ARG A 96 -14.68 -0.47 10.70
N GLN A 97 -15.66 -1.37 10.78
CA GLN A 97 -16.59 -1.44 11.90
C GLN A 97 -15.86 -1.70 13.22
N ARG A 98 -14.86 -2.59 13.24
CA ARG A 98 -14.03 -2.84 14.42
C ARG A 98 -13.22 -1.61 14.84
N PHE A 99 -12.54 -0.95 13.91
CA PHE A 99 -11.80 0.29 14.21
C PHE A 99 -12.73 1.37 14.78
N ARG A 100 -13.88 1.59 14.15
CA ARG A 100 -14.89 2.55 14.62
C ARG A 100 -15.43 2.21 16.01
N ALA A 101 -15.76 0.94 16.26
CA ALA A 101 -16.28 0.50 17.55
C ALA A 101 -15.28 0.71 18.70
N ARG A 102 -13.98 0.71 18.42
CA ARG A 102 -12.90 0.97 19.38
C ARG A 102 -12.36 2.40 19.33
N GLN A 103 -12.99 3.27 18.53
CA GLN A 103 -12.54 4.65 18.29
C GLN A 103 -11.08 4.74 17.82
N GLN A 104 -10.63 3.74 17.05
CA GLN A 104 -9.26 3.67 16.54
C GLN A 104 -9.16 4.34 15.17
N LEU A 105 -8.17 5.24 15.02
CA LEU A 105 -7.85 5.82 13.73
C LEU A 105 -6.93 4.86 12.96
N ALA A 106 -7.44 4.24 11.90
CA ALA A 106 -6.64 3.38 11.02
C ALA A 106 -6.15 4.14 9.78
N LEU A 107 -4.85 4.08 9.51
CA LEU A 107 -4.18 4.79 8.40
C LEU A 107 -3.35 3.83 7.56
N ASN A 108 -3.54 3.86 6.25
CA ASN A 108 -2.81 3.02 5.30
C ASN A 108 -1.75 3.85 4.56
N LEU A 109 -0.48 3.69 4.91
CA LEU A 109 0.65 4.38 4.29
C LEU A 109 1.10 3.61 3.04
N VAL A 110 0.97 4.26 1.89
CA VAL A 110 1.27 3.70 0.57
C VAL A 110 2.29 4.60 -0.15
N SER A 111 3.23 4.01 -0.88
CA SER A 111 4.31 4.75 -1.55
C SER A 111 5.02 3.89 -2.59
N SER A 112 5.94 4.47 -3.35
CA SER A 112 6.97 3.68 -4.04
C SER A 112 7.98 3.08 -3.03
N PRO A 113 8.78 2.07 -3.42
CA PRO A 113 9.94 1.67 -2.63
C PRO A 113 10.89 2.84 -2.40
N GLY A 114 11.40 3.00 -1.18
CA GLY A 114 12.39 4.03 -0.86
C GLY A 114 11.83 5.46 -0.69
N SER A 115 10.52 5.69 -0.76
CA SER A 115 9.92 7.01 -0.49
C SER A 115 10.07 7.48 0.97
N GLY A 116 10.48 6.57 1.87
CA GLY A 116 10.80 6.87 3.27
C GLY A 116 9.65 6.64 4.26
N LYS A 117 8.69 5.74 3.94
CA LYS A 117 7.56 5.40 4.83
C LYS A 117 8.02 5.00 6.22
N THR A 118 8.90 4.02 6.34
CA THR A 118 9.38 3.55 7.65
C THR A 118 10.07 4.66 8.44
N THR A 119 10.89 5.50 7.80
CA THR A 119 11.55 6.63 8.49
C THR A 119 10.53 7.68 8.95
N LEU A 120 9.58 8.04 8.10
CA LEU A 120 8.46 8.93 8.44
C LEU A 120 7.66 8.35 9.61
N LEU A 121 7.38 7.05 9.58
CA LEU A 121 6.61 6.36 10.60
C LEU A 121 7.38 6.30 11.92
N THR A 122 8.66 5.93 11.92
CA THR A 122 9.48 5.91 13.14
C THR A 122 9.56 7.29 13.77
N GLU A 123 9.75 8.35 12.99
CA GLU A 123 9.79 9.73 13.50
C GLU A 123 8.42 10.16 14.05
N THR A 124 7.33 9.81 13.36
CA THR A 124 5.95 10.05 13.81
C THR A 124 5.71 9.38 15.17
N LEU A 125 6.08 8.10 15.30
CA LEU A 125 5.89 7.32 16.52
C LEU A 125 6.72 7.85 17.69
N THR A 126 7.97 8.25 17.45
CA THR A 126 8.82 8.88 18.47
C THR A 126 8.20 10.19 18.98
N ARG A 127 7.60 11.01 18.12
CA ARG A 127 6.94 12.26 18.53
C ARG A 127 5.58 12.06 19.18
N LEU A 128 4.87 10.99 18.84
CA LEU A 128 3.60 10.60 19.46
C LEU A 128 3.78 9.82 20.77
N GLN A 129 5.02 9.39 21.07
CA GLN A 129 5.31 8.52 22.21
C GLN A 129 4.71 9.10 23.50
N GLN A 130 4.05 8.24 24.28
CA GLN A 130 3.34 8.57 25.53
C GLN A 130 2.11 9.50 25.41
N ARG A 131 1.81 10.06 24.23
CA ARG A 131 0.63 10.92 24.02
C ARG A 131 -0.59 10.13 23.55
N VAL A 132 -0.38 9.19 22.62
CA VAL A 132 -1.46 8.41 21.99
C VAL A 132 -1.02 6.96 21.85
N PRO A 133 -1.86 5.97 22.23
CA PRO A 133 -1.57 4.56 21.97
C PRO A 133 -1.43 4.33 20.46
N CYS A 134 -0.32 3.72 20.05
CA CYS A 134 -0.05 3.42 18.65
C CYS A 134 0.27 1.93 18.48
N ALA A 135 -0.07 1.37 17.33
CA ALA A 135 0.36 0.05 16.91
C ALA A 135 0.60 0.05 15.40
N VAL A 136 1.50 -0.82 14.92
CA VAL A 136 1.84 -0.89 13.50
C VAL A 136 1.67 -2.28 12.91
N ILE A 137 0.93 -2.37 11.81
CA ILE A 137 0.98 -3.52 10.90
C ILE A 137 1.93 -3.14 9.77
N GLU A 138 3.07 -3.82 9.72
CA GLU A 138 4.09 -3.62 8.69
C GLU A 138 3.88 -4.69 7.61
N GLY A 139 3.81 -4.28 6.35
CA GLY A 139 3.70 -5.19 5.21
C GLY A 139 4.85 -5.02 4.22
N ASP A 140 5.66 -6.06 4.08
CA ASP A 140 6.71 -6.12 3.07
C ASP A 140 6.72 -7.49 2.37
N GLN A 141 7.43 -7.61 1.25
CA GLN A 141 7.60 -8.87 0.56
C GLN A 141 8.45 -9.84 1.36
N GLN A 142 9.47 -9.37 2.06
CA GLN A 142 10.40 -10.19 2.85
C GLN A 142 11.03 -9.38 3.98
N THR A 143 11.70 -10.07 4.89
CA THR A 143 12.43 -9.52 6.05
C THR A 143 11.53 -8.96 7.16
N VAL A 144 12.13 -8.72 8.32
CA VAL A 144 11.48 -8.12 9.51
C VAL A 144 12.11 -6.77 9.86
N ASN A 145 12.97 -6.23 8.98
CA ASN A 145 13.85 -5.11 9.29
C ASN A 145 13.05 -3.85 9.65
N ASP A 146 12.01 -3.56 8.89
CA ASP A 146 11.18 -2.38 9.13
C ASP A 146 10.32 -2.55 10.39
N ALA A 147 9.77 -3.75 10.65
CA ALA A 147 9.10 -4.06 11.91
C ALA A 147 10.04 -3.94 13.13
N GLU A 148 11.30 -4.36 13.03
CA GLU A 148 12.31 -4.18 14.08
C GLU A 148 12.64 -2.70 14.34
N ARG A 149 12.82 -1.91 13.28
CA ARG A 149 13.02 -0.46 13.38
C ARG A 149 11.84 0.24 14.05
N ILE A 150 10.62 -0.17 13.73
CA ILE A 150 9.40 0.35 14.37
C ILE A 150 9.37 -0.05 15.86
N ARG A 151 9.65 -1.32 16.19
CA ARG A 151 9.67 -1.79 17.59
C ARG A 151 10.73 -1.08 18.43
N ALA A 152 11.84 -0.65 17.83
CA ALA A 152 12.86 0.15 18.52
C ALA A 152 12.33 1.51 19.02
N THR A 153 11.20 2.02 18.50
CA THR A 153 10.51 3.20 19.04
C THR A 153 9.73 2.92 20.32
N GLY A 154 9.62 1.65 20.74
CA GLY A 154 8.76 1.19 21.83
C GLY A 154 7.30 0.93 21.41
N THR A 155 6.96 1.14 20.14
CA THR A 155 5.62 0.88 19.60
C THR A 155 5.48 -0.61 19.23
N PRO A 156 4.38 -1.28 19.65
CA PRO A 156 4.13 -2.65 19.22
C PRO A 156 3.91 -2.70 17.70
N ALA A 157 4.60 -3.63 17.03
CA ALA A 157 4.45 -3.85 15.60
C ALA A 157 4.44 -5.34 15.26
N ILE A 158 3.71 -5.69 14.20
CA ILE A 158 3.67 -7.03 13.61
C ILE A 158 4.03 -6.98 12.13
N GLN A 159 4.92 -7.87 11.71
CA GLN A 159 5.25 -8.07 10.30
C GLN A 159 4.21 -8.96 9.61
N VAL A 160 3.78 -8.55 8.42
CA VAL A 160 3.03 -9.33 7.44
C VAL A 160 3.87 -9.48 6.19
N ASN A 161 4.50 -10.65 6.05
CA ASN A 161 5.25 -11.01 4.86
C ASN A 161 4.28 -11.44 3.75
N THR A 162 4.24 -10.65 2.69
CA THR A 162 3.34 -10.86 1.54
C THR A 162 3.91 -11.84 0.51
N GLY A 163 5.15 -12.32 0.70
CA GLY A 163 5.83 -13.20 -0.23
C GLY A 163 6.04 -12.52 -1.59
N LYS A 164 5.26 -12.95 -2.60
CA LYS A 164 5.23 -12.32 -3.93
C LYS A 164 4.10 -11.31 -4.10
N GLY A 165 3.29 -11.11 -3.05
CA GLY A 165 2.26 -10.10 -3.01
C GLY A 165 2.84 -8.72 -3.26
N CYS A 166 2.04 -7.85 -3.89
CA CYS A 166 2.40 -6.46 -4.19
C CYS A 166 1.62 -5.45 -3.33
N HIS A 167 0.80 -5.94 -2.40
CA HIS A 167 -0.08 -5.16 -1.53
C HIS A 167 -0.49 -6.02 -0.32
N LEU A 168 -0.93 -5.36 0.75
CA LEU A 168 -1.75 -5.95 1.80
C LEU A 168 -3.22 -6.00 1.39
N ASP A 169 -3.96 -6.99 1.88
CA ASP A 169 -5.42 -7.08 1.74
C ASP A 169 -6.13 -7.00 3.10
N ALA A 170 -7.46 -6.83 3.09
CA ALA A 170 -8.24 -6.68 4.32
C ALA A 170 -8.20 -7.92 5.23
N GLN A 171 -8.03 -9.12 4.67
CA GLN A 171 -7.94 -10.34 5.49
C GLN A 171 -6.63 -10.38 6.27
N MET A 172 -5.51 -9.99 5.64
CA MET A 172 -4.22 -9.85 6.32
C MET A 172 -4.31 -8.88 7.50
N ILE A 173 -5.01 -7.75 7.33
CA ILE A 173 -5.22 -6.77 8.41
C ILE A 173 -6.10 -7.36 9.52
N SER A 174 -7.19 -8.05 9.16
CA SER A 174 -8.05 -8.75 10.12
C SER A 174 -7.26 -9.72 11.00
N ASP A 175 -6.38 -10.51 10.39
CA ASP A 175 -5.60 -11.54 11.08
C ASP A 175 -4.49 -10.91 11.96
N ALA A 176 -3.82 -9.87 11.46
CA ALA A 176 -2.83 -9.11 12.21
C ALA A 176 -3.42 -8.42 13.46
N MET A 177 -4.61 -7.81 13.33
CA MET A 177 -5.31 -7.16 14.45
C MET A 177 -5.71 -8.11 15.59
N GLN A 178 -5.78 -9.42 15.35
CA GLN A 178 -6.04 -10.40 16.41
C GLN A 178 -4.79 -10.64 17.28
N ARG A 179 -3.60 -10.42 16.71
CA ARG A 179 -2.30 -10.65 17.36
C ARG A 179 -1.65 -9.37 17.85
N LEU A 180 -2.09 -8.23 17.33
CA LEU A 180 -1.58 -6.90 17.67
C LEU A 180 -2.67 -6.10 18.39
N PRO A 181 -2.75 -6.17 19.73
CA PRO A 181 -3.70 -5.36 20.48
C PRO A 181 -3.35 -3.88 20.38
N LEU A 182 -4.39 -3.05 20.30
CA LEU A 182 -4.31 -1.60 20.38
C LEU A 182 -5.43 -1.14 21.31
N ASP A 183 -5.12 -0.20 22.18
CA ASP A 183 -6.09 0.39 23.11
C ASP A 183 -7.13 1.23 22.37
N GLU A 184 -8.26 1.49 23.03
CA GLU A 184 -9.31 2.35 22.48
C GLU A 184 -8.80 3.79 22.29
N GLY A 185 -9.27 4.49 21.26
CA GLY A 185 -8.84 5.87 20.97
C GLY A 185 -7.42 6.00 20.39
N GLY A 186 -6.75 4.87 20.12
CA GLY A 186 -5.40 4.82 19.55
C GLY A 186 -5.33 4.95 18.02
N ILE A 187 -4.10 4.93 17.49
CA ILE A 187 -3.83 4.99 16.04
C ILE A 187 -3.23 3.66 15.57
N MET A 188 -3.87 3.04 14.59
CA MET A 188 -3.35 1.88 13.87
C MET A 188 -2.70 2.37 12.58
N PHE A 189 -1.37 2.31 12.51
CA PHE A 189 -0.64 2.55 11.28
C PHE A 189 -0.49 1.23 10.51
N ILE A 190 -0.80 1.25 9.23
CA ILE A 190 -0.60 0.14 8.32
C ILE A 190 0.43 0.61 7.30
N GLU A 191 1.68 0.16 7.43
CA GLU A 191 2.71 0.42 6.42
C GLU A 191 2.57 -0.63 5.31
N ASN A 192 2.09 -0.22 4.14
CA ASN A 192 1.87 -1.13 3.01
C ASN A 192 3.16 -1.40 2.24
N VAL A 193 3.12 -2.41 1.38
CA VAL A 193 4.20 -2.72 0.45
C VAL A 193 4.51 -1.50 -0.42
N GLY A 194 5.79 -1.25 -0.70
CA GLY A 194 6.22 -0.18 -1.60
C GLY A 194 5.71 -0.39 -3.04
N ASN A 195 4.48 0.05 -3.32
CA ASN A 195 3.84 0.00 -4.63
C ASN A 195 2.74 1.08 -4.76
N LEU A 196 2.73 1.83 -5.88
CA LEU A 196 1.71 2.84 -6.19
C LEU A 196 0.60 2.34 -7.12
N VAL A 197 0.59 1.05 -7.48
CA VAL A 197 -0.39 0.44 -8.39
C VAL A 197 -1.33 -0.47 -7.62
N CYS A 198 -0.84 -1.63 -7.16
CA CYS A 198 -1.70 -2.64 -6.54
C CYS A 198 -2.50 -2.11 -5.32
N PRO A 199 -1.89 -1.38 -4.37
CA PRO A 199 -2.61 -0.98 -3.15
C PRO A 199 -3.70 0.07 -3.37
N ALA A 200 -3.80 0.67 -4.57
CA ALA A 200 -4.84 1.65 -4.89
C ALA A 200 -6.23 1.01 -4.90
N SER A 201 -6.34 -0.24 -5.39
CA SER A 201 -7.63 -0.93 -5.54
C SER A 201 -8.08 -1.71 -4.30
N PHE A 202 -7.21 -1.86 -3.29
CA PHE A 202 -7.49 -2.66 -2.09
C PHE A 202 -7.79 -1.76 -0.89
N ASP A 203 -9.05 -1.83 -0.47
CA ASP A 203 -9.54 -1.27 0.79
C ASP A 203 -9.18 -2.23 1.93
N LEU A 204 -8.56 -1.73 2.99
CA LEU A 204 -8.19 -2.52 4.17
C LEU A 204 -9.16 -2.32 5.34
N GLY A 205 -10.11 -1.39 5.21
CA GLY A 205 -10.93 -0.87 6.27
C GLY A 205 -10.32 0.35 6.98
N GLU A 206 -9.25 0.93 6.42
CA GLU A 206 -8.66 2.16 6.92
C GLU A 206 -9.63 3.35 6.85
N ARG A 207 -9.43 4.36 7.70
CA ARG A 207 -10.14 5.63 7.58
C ARG A 207 -9.55 6.50 6.48
N HIS A 208 -8.22 6.53 6.39
CA HIS A 208 -7.50 7.30 5.38
C HIS A 208 -6.37 6.50 4.76
N LYS A 209 -6.29 6.55 3.44
CA LYS A 209 -5.10 6.16 2.69
C LYS A 209 -4.18 7.38 2.57
N VAL A 210 -2.92 7.22 2.97
CA VAL A 210 -1.89 8.26 3.07
C VAL A 210 -0.83 7.96 2.01
N ALA A 211 -0.81 8.75 0.94
CA ALA A 211 0.19 8.61 -0.12
C ALA A 211 1.49 9.33 0.29
N VAL A 212 2.60 8.60 0.37
CA VAL A 212 3.93 9.18 0.61
C VAL A 212 4.68 9.22 -0.72
N LEU A 213 5.02 10.42 -1.17
CA LEU A 213 5.78 10.67 -2.40
C LEU A 213 7.09 11.36 -2.02
N SER A 214 8.23 10.86 -2.49
CA SER A 214 9.52 11.53 -2.29
C SER A 214 9.86 12.45 -3.46
N VAL A 215 10.46 13.61 -3.18
CA VAL A 215 10.99 14.53 -4.22
C VAL A 215 12.03 13.88 -5.15
N THR A 216 12.58 12.74 -4.76
CA THR A 216 13.52 11.95 -5.58
C THR A 216 12.84 11.10 -6.67
N GLU A 217 11.51 11.07 -6.73
CA GLU A 217 10.76 10.20 -7.65
C GLU A 217 10.31 10.90 -8.93
N GLY A 218 10.40 12.23 -8.99
CA GLY A 218 9.94 13.07 -10.09
C GLY A 218 8.52 13.61 -9.89
N GLU A 219 8.26 14.83 -10.37
CA GLU A 219 7.06 15.60 -10.06
C GLU A 219 5.80 15.13 -10.81
N ASP A 220 5.96 14.29 -11.85
CA ASP A 220 4.85 13.77 -12.68
C ASP A 220 4.21 12.49 -12.13
N LYS A 221 4.65 12.02 -10.96
CA LYS A 221 4.15 10.80 -10.32
C LYS A 221 2.64 10.77 -10.10
N PRO A 222 1.98 11.87 -9.68
CA PRO A 222 0.53 11.85 -9.52
C PRO A 222 -0.24 11.49 -10.80
N LEU A 223 0.17 12.06 -11.94
CA LEU A 223 -0.45 11.77 -13.23
C LEU A 223 -0.10 10.37 -13.76
N LYS A 224 1.06 9.82 -13.39
CA LYS A 224 1.47 8.46 -13.76
C LYS A 224 0.76 7.36 -12.97
N TYR A 225 0.32 7.66 -11.75
CA TYR A 225 -0.35 6.70 -10.87
C TYR A 225 -1.70 7.24 -10.37
N PRO A 226 -2.60 7.66 -11.26
CA PRO A 226 -3.77 8.47 -10.90
C PRO A 226 -4.71 7.75 -9.94
N HIS A 227 -4.88 6.43 -10.06
CA HIS A 227 -5.72 5.65 -9.15
C HIS A 227 -5.27 5.73 -7.69
N MET A 228 -3.96 5.80 -7.43
CA MET A 228 -3.44 5.91 -6.07
C MET A 228 -3.74 7.27 -5.45
N PHE A 229 -3.47 8.34 -6.19
CA PHE A 229 -3.68 9.70 -5.70
C PHE A 229 -5.17 10.07 -5.64
N ALA A 230 -6.00 9.48 -6.49
CA ALA A 230 -7.46 9.56 -6.39
C ALA A 230 -8.01 8.87 -5.13
N ALA A 231 -7.41 7.76 -4.71
CA ALA A 231 -7.82 7.02 -3.51
C ALA A 231 -7.27 7.61 -2.20
N ALA A 232 -6.22 8.43 -2.26
CA ALA A 232 -5.57 8.99 -1.08
C ALA A 232 -6.35 10.18 -0.51
N SER A 233 -6.50 10.24 0.82
CA SER A 233 -7.05 11.43 1.49
C SER A 233 -6.03 12.54 1.65
N ILE A 234 -4.75 12.16 1.75
CA ILE A 234 -3.62 13.06 1.95
C ILE A 234 -2.38 12.54 1.22
N MET A 235 -1.63 13.46 0.64
CA MET A 235 -0.29 13.24 0.11
C MET A 235 0.75 13.90 1.02
N LEU A 236 1.76 13.15 1.43
CA LEU A 236 2.95 13.65 2.11
C LEU A 236 4.09 13.70 1.10
N LEU A 237 4.46 14.91 0.67
CA LEU A 237 5.64 15.13 -0.17
C LEU A 237 6.87 15.13 0.74
N ASN A 238 7.55 13.98 0.81
CA ASN A 238 8.66 13.71 1.72
C ASN A 238 10.03 14.07 1.12
N LYS A 239 11.03 14.15 2.01
CA LYS A 239 12.44 14.47 1.71
C LYS A 239 12.65 15.86 1.13
N VAL A 240 11.82 16.83 1.54
CA VAL A 240 11.92 18.22 1.04
C VAL A 240 13.25 18.90 1.40
N ASP A 241 13.99 18.36 2.36
CA ASP A 241 15.37 18.73 2.67
C ASP A 241 16.34 18.52 1.48
N LEU A 242 15.97 17.68 0.51
CA LEU A 242 16.76 17.41 -0.69
C LEU A 242 16.50 18.38 -1.85
N LEU A 243 15.47 19.23 -1.77
CA LEU A 243 15.11 20.15 -2.85
C LEU A 243 16.28 21.03 -3.34
N PRO A 244 17.19 21.55 -2.48
CA PRO A 244 18.35 22.33 -2.95
C PRO A 244 19.31 21.56 -3.86
N TYR A 245 19.23 20.23 -3.91
CA TYR A 245 20.13 19.35 -4.67
C TYR A 245 19.43 18.68 -5.86
N LEU A 246 18.14 18.95 -6.06
CA LEU A 246 17.32 18.29 -7.07
C LEU A 246 16.69 19.33 -8.00
N ASN A 247 16.56 18.98 -9.28
CA ASN A 247 15.72 19.72 -10.20
C ASN A 247 14.28 19.19 -10.11
N PHE A 248 13.57 19.59 -9.06
CA PHE A 248 12.19 19.17 -8.80
C PHE A 248 11.28 20.39 -8.66
N ASP A 249 10.22 20.44 -9.45
CA ASP A 249 9.21 21.50 -9.38
C ASP A 249 8.09 21.07 -8.42
N VAL A 250 8.11 21.65 -7.21
CA VAL A 250 7.12 21.38 -6.17
C VAL A 250 5.72 21.77 -6.64
N GLU A 251 5.55 22.97 -7.18
CA GLU A 251 4.22 23.48 -7.56
C GLU A 251 3.60 22.63 -8.66
N LYS A 252 4.40 22.19 -9.63
CA LYS A 252 3.95 21.26 -10.67
C LYS A 252 3.50 19.91 -10.07
N CYS A 253 4.22 19.38 -9.09
CA CYS A 253 3.80 18.17 -8.39
C CYS A 253 2.47 18.36 -7.64
N LEU A 254 2.31 19.50 -6.95
CA LEU A 254 1.09 19.79 -6.21
C LEU A 254 -0.12 19.97 -7.14
N ALA A 255 0.09 20.66 -8.26
CA ALA A 255 -0.93 20.84 -9.29
C ALA A 255 -1.36 19.49 -9.89
N ALA A 256 -0.40 18.64 -10.23
CA ALA A 256 -0.66 17.28 -10.73
C ALA A 256 -1.46 16.43 -9.74
N ALA A 257 -1.13 16.50 -8.44
CA ALA A 257 -1.90 15.79 -7.41
C ALA A 257 -3.35 16.29 -7.32
N ARG A 258 -3.56 17.61 -7.39
CA ARG A 258 -4.90 18.22 -7.36
C ARG A 258 -5.70 18.01 -8.64
N GLU A 259 -5.03 17.87 -9.79
CA GLU A 259 -5.68 17.50 -11.04
C GLU A 259 -6.31 16.12 -10.94
N VAL A 260 -5.62 15.17 -10.29
CA VAL A 260 -6.14 13.82 -10.05
C VAL A 260 -7.18 13.80 -8.93
N ASN A 261 -6.94 14.55 -7.85
CA ASN A 261 -7.81 14.59 -6.69
C ASN A 261 -7.91 16.02 -6.13
N PRO A 262 -8.96 16.78 -6.50
CA PRO A 262 -9.12 18.17 -6.08
C PRO A 262 -9.17 18.38 -4.56
N ASP A 263 -9.61 17.36 -3.81
CA ASP A 263 -9.82 17.42 -2.36
C ASP A 263 -8.63 16.87 -1.56
N ILE A 264 -7.55 16.44 -2.22
CA ILE A 264 -6.39 15.86 -1.54
C ILE A 264 -5.70 16.89 -0.64
N ALA A 265 -5.56 16.56 0.65
CA ALA A 265 -4.69 17.33 1.53
C ALA A 265 -3.23 17.10 1.13
N ILE A 266 -2.38 18.13 1.20
CA ILE A 266 -0.96 17.98 0.87
C ILE A 266 -0.11 18.63 1.94
N LEU A 267 0.86 17.89 2.47
CA LEU A 267 1.88 18.38 3.39
C LEU A 267 3.28 18.12 2.83
N LEU A 268 4.14 19.11 2.97
CA LEU A 268 5.56 18.99 2.66
C LEU A 268 6.29 18.60 3.94
N VAL A 269 7.02 17.49 3.91
CA VAL A 269 7.67 16.94 5.08
C VAL A 269 9.12 16.53 4.82
N SER A 270 9.95 16.63 5.86
CA SER A 270 11.23 15.95 5.92
C SER A 270 11.25 15.12 7.19
N ALA A 271 11.12 13.80 7.07
CA ALA A 271 11.20 12.92 8.24
C ALA A 271 12.57 12.95 8.93
N THR A 272 13.63 13.27 8.18
CA THR A 272 15.02 13.31 8.69
C THR A 272 15.37 14.64 9.34
N ARG A 273 14.91 15.76 8.78
CA ARG A 273 15.17 17.11 9.31
C ARG A 273 14.08 17.57 10.29
N GLY A 274 12.89 16.99 10.21
CA GLY A 274 11.72 17.31 11.02
C GLY A 274 10.78 18.37 10.43
N ASP A 275 11.06 18.90 9.23
CA ASP A 275 10.19 19.92 8.62
C ASP A 275 8.79 19.35 8.37
N GLY A 276 7.76 20.16 8.64
CA GLY A 276 6.37 19.79 8.38
C GLY A 276 5.82 18.64 9.22
N MET A 277 6.64 18.00 10.07
CA MET A 277 6.20 16.90 10.94
C MET A 277 5.16 17.37 11.95
N ASP A 278 5.25 18.60 12.45
CA ASP A 278 4.25 19.13 13.39
C ASP A 278 2.87 19.29 12.72
N ALA A 279 2.83 19.79 11.47
CA ALA A 279 1.60 19.88 10.70
C ALA A 279 1.00 18.49 10.39
N TRP A 280 1.85 17.48 10.19
CA TRP A 280 1.41 16.09 10.07
C TRP A 280 0.81 15.56 11.36
N LEU A 281 1.43 15.81 12.51
CA LEU A 281 0.91 15.40 13.82
C LEU A 281 -0.41 16.12 14.16
N ASP A 282 -0.52 17.39 13.84
CA ASP A 282 -1.76 18.16 14.03
C ASP A 282 -2.89 17.60 13.16
N TRP A 283 -2.58 17.20 11.92
CA TRP A 283 -3.55 16.52 11.05
C TRP A 283 -4.01 15.19 11.65
N LEU A 284 -3.08 14.38 12.19
CA LEU A 284 -3.41 13.12 12.86
C LEU A 284 -4.34 13.34 14.05
N GLU A 285 -4.06 14.32 14.90
CA GLU A 285 -4.89 14.64 16.06
C GLU A 285 -6.29 15.11 15.63
N ALA A 286 -6.38 15.96 14.59
CA ALA A 286 -7.67 16.37 14.03
C ALA A 286 -8.50 15.18 13.52
N GLN A 287 -7.89 14.21 12.83
CA GLN A 287 -8.62 13.02 12.36
C GLN A 287 -9.00 12.06 13.48
N ARG A 288 -8.29 12.08 14.62
CA ARG A 288 -8.61 11.27 15.80
C ARG A 288 -9.83 11.81 16.54
N CYS A 289 -10.01 13.12 16.55
CA CYS A 289 -11.13 13.80 17.23
C CYS A 289 -12.41 13.94 16.36
N ALA A 290 -12.34 13.68 15.06
CA ALA A 290 -13.45 13.79 14.11
C ALA A 290 -14.33 12.53 14.07
#